data_AF-A0A420ERZ4-F1
#
_entry.id   AF-A0A420ERZ4-F1
#
_cell.length_a   1.000
_cell.length_b   1.000
_cell.length_c   1.000
_cell.angle_alpha   90.00
_cell.angle_beta   90.00
_cell.angle_gamma   90.00
#
_symmetry.space_group_name_H-M   'P 1'
#
loop_
_entity.id
_entity.type
_entity.pdbx_description
1 polymer ?
#
loop_
_entity_poly.entity_id
_entity_poly.type
_entity_poly.pdbx_seq_one_letter_code
_entity_poly.pdbx_strand_id
1 'polypeptide(L)'
;MTTAAPPFAHVTRAQLINWIKLAAGGLATALVGGFFAAVFTYYATAKLNNEAALQQQYLVAVQDFNSTGAKVDAAITELADNVLDGQEVAQARREARQAIAAHVAATQALAPLMGKGNVAEYMKGLATLRLMVDDTDGRSAALQTSKARFTLMENRTVMIAEARQRIYGHS
;
A
#
# COMPACT_ATOMS: atom_id res chain seq x y z
N MET A 1 -77.80 3.75 -47.76
CA MET A 1 -76.83 3.45 -46.69
C MET A 1 -75.98 2.27 -47.16
N THR A 2 -74.74 2.50 -47.54
CA THR A 2 -73.77 1.45 -47.89
C THR A 2 -72.48 1.76 -47.16
N THR A 3 -72.24 1.01 -46.09
CA THR A 3 -71.04 1.06 -45.27
C THR A 3 -69.88 0.41 -46.03
N ALA A 4 -68.91 1.21 -46.48
CA ALA A 4 -67.63 0.72 -46.94
C ALA A 4 -66.74 0.41 -45.72
N ALA A 5 -66.44 -0.86 -45.50
CA ALA A 5 -65.45 -1.27 -44.50
C ALA A 5 -64.03 -0.87 -44.97
N PRO A 6 -63.14 -0.37 -44.09
CA PRO A 6 -61.78 -0.03 -44.49
C PRO A 6 -60.99 -1.31 -44.81
N PRO A 7 -60.11 -1.31 -45.82
CA PRO A 7 -59.29 -2.46 -46.14
C PRO A 7 -58.30 -2.70 -44.99
N PHE A 8 -58.35 -3.90 -44.39
CA PHE A 8 -57.34 -4.36 -43.46
C PHE A 8 -55.98 -4.37 -44.19
N ALA A 9 -55.05 -3.53 -43.72
CA ALA A 9 -53.68 -3.51 -44.23
C ALA A 9 -53.02 -4.85 -43.87
N HIS A 10 -53.02 -5.78 -44.82
CA HIS A 10 -52.30 -7.04 -44.67
C HIS A 10 -50.80 -6.74 -44.63
N VAL A 11 -50.22 -6.81 -43.44
CA VAL A 11 -48.76 -6.75 -43.25
C VAL A 11 -48.16 -7.88 -44.09
N THR A 12 -47.43 -7.49 -45.13
CA THR A 12 -46.83 -8.47 -46.04
C THR A 12 -45.71 -9.22 -45.32
N ARG A 13 -45.53 -10.50 -45.65
CA ARG A 13 -44.50 -11.36 -45.05
C ARG A 13 -43.10 -10.73 -45.15
N ALA A 14 -42.86 -9.92 -46.18
CA ALA A 14 -41.62 -9.17 -46.38
C ALA A 14 -41.42 -8.03 -45.35
N GLN A 15 -42.47 -7.31 -44.99
CA GLN A 15 -42.41 -6.25 -43.97
C GLN A 15 -42.15 -6.83 -42.57
N LEU A 16 -42.78 -7.97 -42.24
CA LEU A 16 -42.55 -8.68 -40.98
C LEU A 16 -41.11 -9.18 -40.86
N ILE A 17 -40.54 -9.74 -41.94
CA ILE A 17 -39.14 -10.21 -41.97
C ILE A 17 -38.16 -9.05 -41.78
N ASN A 18 -38.42 -7.89 -42.41
CA ASN A 18 -37.56 -6.72 -42.24
C ASN A 18 -37.61 -6.16 -40.81
N TRP A 19 -38.79 -6.14 -40.17
CA TRP A 19 -38.93 -5.75 -38.77
C TRP A 19 -38.23 -6.71 -37.81
N ILE A 20 -38.32 -8.02 -38.04
CA ILE A 20 -37.60 -9.02 -37.23
C ILE A 20 -36.08 -8.86 -37.40
N LYS A 21 -35.59 -8.60 -38.61
CA LYS A 21 -34.16 -8.33 -38.86
C LYS A 21 -33.68 -7.05 -38.18
N LEU A 22 -34.48 -5.99 -38.18
CA LEU A 22 -34.18 -4.73 -37.50
C LEU A 22 -34.18 -4.90 -35.97
N ALA A 23 -35.17 -5.61 -35.43
CA ALA A 23 -35.25 -5.93 -34.01
C ALA A 23 -34.11 -6.84 -33.56
N ALA A 24 -33.79 -7.89 -34.32
CA ALA A 24 -32.68 -8.79 -34.05
C ALA A 24 -31.31 -8.10 -34.21
N GLY A 25 -31.17 -7.23 -35.22
CA GLY A 25 -29.98 -6.42 -35.44
C GLY A 25 -29.74 -5.42 -34.30
N GLY A 26 -30.80 -4.74 -33.83
CA GLY A 26 -30.76 -3.82 -32.69
C GLY A 26 -30.50 -4.52 -31.35
N LEU A 27 -31.11 -5.70 -31.12
CA LEU A 27 -30.83 -6.54 -29.95
C LEU A 27 -29.39 -7.05 -29.95
N ALA A 28 -28.87 -7.47 -31.11
CA ALA A 28 -27.49 -7.91 -31.23
C ALA A 28 -26.50 -6.75 -30.97
N THR A 29 -26.78 -5.54 -31.46
CA THR A 29 -25.91 -4.38 -31.17
C THR A 29 -25.98 -3.94 -29.71
N ALA A 30 -27.15 -3.98 -29.08
CA ALA A 30 -27.30 -3.66 -27.66
C ALA A 30 -26.65 -4.71 -26.74
N LEU A 31 -26.78 -6.01 -27.07
CA LEU A 31 -26.14 -7.09 -26.32
C LEU A 31 -24.63 -7.08 -26.47
N VAL A 32 -24.12 -6.88 -27.70
CA VAL A 32 -22.68 -6.80 -27.95
C VAL A 32 -22.10 -5.53 -27.34
N GLY A 33 -22.74 -4.38 -27.51
CA GLY A 33 -22.31 -3.12 -26.89
C GLY A 33 -22.36 -3.14 -25.36
N GLY A 34 -23.42 -3.70 -24.79
CA GLY A 34 -23.57 -3.88 -23.34
C GLY A 34 -22.57 -4.88 -22.76
N PHE A 35 -22.25 -5.96 -23.48
CA PHE A 35 -21.23 -6.92 -23.09
C PHE A 35 -19.82 -6.30 -23.10
N PHE A 36 -19.45 -5.57 -24.16
CA PHE A 36 -18.15 -4.89 -24.21
C PHE A 36 -18.03 -3.78 -23.15
N ALA A 37 -19.09 -3.01 -22.91
CA ALA A 37 -19.12 -2.03 -21.84
C ALA A 37 -18.98 -2.69 -20.45
N ALA A 38 -19.72 -3.78 -20.18
CA ALA A 38 -19.63 -4.50 -18.92
C ALA A 38 -18.25 -5.15 -18.71
N VAL A 39 -17.63 -5.69 -19.75
CA VAL A 39 -16.26 -6.22 -19.71
C VAL A 39 -15.27 -5.09 -19.47
N PHE A 40 -15.38 -3.96 -20.19
CA PHE A 40 -14.49 -2.82 -20.01
C PHE A 40 -14.65 -2.20 -18.62
N THR A 41 -15.87 -2.04 -18.12
CA THR A 41 -16.14 -1.59 -16.74
C THR A 41 -15.64 -2.61 -15.74
N TYR A 42 -15.84 -3.92 -15.94
CA TYR A 42 -15.29 -4.94 -15.04
C TYR A 42 -13.76 -4.88 -14.98
N TYR A 43 -13.07 -4.81 -16.11
CA TYR A 43 -11.61 -4.69 -16.15
C TYR A 43 -11.11 -3.34 -15.63
N ALA A 44 -11.79 -2.23 -15.94
CA ALA A 44 -11.44 -0.90 -15.44
C ALA A 44 -11.69 -0.77 -13.94
N THR A 45 -12.83 -1.26 -13.44
CA THR A 45 -13.19 -1.26 -12.01
C THR A 45 -12.37 -2.27 -11.23
N ALA A 46 -12.06 -3.45 -11.78
CA ALA A 46 -11.14 -4.40 -11.14
C ALA A 46 -9.72 -3.83 -11.08
N LYS A 47 -9.26 -3.13 -12.13
CA LYS A 47 -7.97 -2.45 -12.12
C LYS A 47 -7.93 -1.29 -11.13
N LEU A 48 -8.96 -0.43 -11.12
CA LEU A 48 -9.09 0.68 -10.16
C LEU A 48 -9.23 0.19 -8.71
N ASN A 49 -9.98 -0.89 -8.46
CA ASN A 49 -10.10 -1.48 -7.13
C ASN A 49 -8.79 -2.14 -6.68
N ASN A 50 -8.05 -2.80 -7.58
CA ASN A 50 -6.72 -3.32 -7.26
C ASN A 50 -5.72 -2.20 -7.01
N GLU A 51 -5.73 -1.13 -7.82
CA GLU A 51 -4.83 0.02 -7.65
C GLU A 51 -5.14 0.76 -6.35
N ALA A 52 -6.41 0.99 -6.02
CA ALA A 52 -6.83 1.58 -4.75
C ALA A 52 -6.49 0.69 -3.55
N ALA A 53 -6.69 -0.63 -3.65
CA ALA A 53 -6.32 -1.58 -2.61
C ALA A 53 -4.80 -1.63 -2.39
N LEU A 54 -4.02 -1.62 -3.46
CA LEU A 54 -2.55 -1.56 -3.39
C LEU A 54 -2.08 -0.24 -2.78
N GLN A 55 -2.63 0.90 -3.19
CA GLN A 55 -2.33 2.20 -2.57
C GLN A 55 -2.66 2.20 -1.07
N GLN A 56 -3.80 1.64 -0.68
CA GLN A 56 -4.18 1.54 0.73
C GLN A 56 -3.25 0.62 1.52
N GLN A 57 -2.86 -0.52 0.95
CA GLN A 57 -1.87 -1.42 1.53
C GLN A 57 -0.50 -0.74 1.69
N TYR A 58 -0.10 0.09 0.73
CA TYR A 58 1.15 0.84 0.78
C TYR A 58 1.14 1.96 1.82
N LEU A 59 0.01 2.65 1.99
CA LEU A 59 -0.15 3.64 3.06
C LEU A 59 -0.06 2.99 4.45
N VAL A 60 -0.69 1.83 4.63
CA VAL A 60 -0.58 1.06 5.87
C VAL A 60 0.87 0.64 6.11
N ALA A 61 1.59 0.14 5.09
CA ALA A 61 2.99 -0.23 5.21
C ALA A 61 3.89 0.96 5.61
N VAL A 62 3.69 2.14 5.04
CA VAL A 62 4.42 3.38 5.42
C VAL A 62 4.08 3.79 6.85
N GLN A 63 2.81 3.69 7.25
CA GLN A 63 2.38 4.02 8.61
C GLN A 63 2.97 3.06 9.65
N ASP A 64 2.96 1.76 9.37
CA ASP A 64 3.56 0.73 10.23
C ASP A 64 5.07 0.91 10.32
N PHE A 65 5.74 1.20 9.21
CA PHE A 65 7.16 1.53 9.19
C PHE A 65 7.48 2.75 10.06
N ASN A 66 6.70 3.83 9.94
CA ASN A 66 6.91 5.02 10.77
C ASN A 66 6.63 4.75 12.26
N SER A 67 5.53 4.06 12.58
CA SER A 67 5.13 3.73 13.94
C SER A 67 6.14 2.82 14.64
N THR A 68 6.56 1.74 13.97
CA THR A 68 7.58 0.83 14.52
C THR A 68 8.94 1.51 14.65
N GLY A 69 9.29 2.41 13.74
CA GLY A 69 10.49 3.23 13.86
C GLY A 69 10.47 4.14 15.08
N ALA A 70 9.35 4.82 15.35
CA ALA A 70 9.20 5.64 16.55
C ALA A 70 9.32 4.82 17.85
N LYS A 71 8.85 3.56 17.85
CA LYS A 71 9.04 2.64 18.98
C LYS A 71 10.50 2.25 19.20
N VAL A 72 11.26 2.03 18.12
CA VAL A 72 12.72 1.85 18.21
C VAL A 72 13.37 3.08 18.83
N ASP A 73 12.92 4.28 18.41
CA ASP A 73 13.50 5.50 18.94
C ASP A 73 13.25 5.65 20.44
N ALA A 74 12.01 5.43 20.88
CA ALA A 74 11.61 5.48 22.28
C ALA A 74 12.38 4.46 23.13
N ALA A 75 12.44 3.20 22.69
CA ALA A 75 13.10 2.14 23.44
C ALA A 75 14.62 2.36 23.60
N ILE A 76 15.28 2.99 22.61
CA ILE A 76 16.70 3.33 22.72
C ILE A 76 16.93 4.56 23.61
N THR A 77 16.01 5.53 23.60
CA THR A 77 16.05 6.62 24.59
C THR A 77 15.93 6.05 26.00
N GLU A 78 14.95 5.18 26.25
CA GLU A 78 14.74 4.55 27.55
C GLU A 78 15.96 3.73 27.99
N LEU A 79 16.56 2.95 27.08
CA LEU A 79 17.82 2.27 27.36
C LEU A 79 18.93 3.24 27.76
N ALA A 80 19.09 4.35 27.04
CA ALA A 80 20.11 5.34 27.34
C ALA A 80 19.86 6.04 28.69
N ASP A 81 18.61 6.41 28.98
CA ASP A 81 18.22 7.04 30.23
C ASP A 81 18.45 6.10 31.42
N ASN A 82 18.07 4.82 31.30
CA ASN A 82 18.33 3.82 32.34
C ASN A 82 19.84 3.64 32.61
N VAL A 83 20.69 3.68 31.57
CA VAL A 83 22.15 3.66 31.74
C VAL A 83 22.64 4.92 32.47
N LEU A 84 22.10 6.09 32.12
CA LEU A 84 22.51 7.37 32.71
C LEU A 84 22.09 7.48 34.18
N ASP A 85 20.93 6.94 34.53
CA ASP A 85 20.35 6.97 35.86
C ASP A 85 20.84 5.81 36.74
N GLY A 86 21.63 4.89 36.19
CA GLY A 86 22.15 3.72 36.91
C GLY A 86 21.08 2.68 37.25
N GLN A 87 20.00 2.64 36.48
CA GLN A 87 18.91 1.68 36.63
C GLN A 87 19.20 0.34 35.94
N GLU A 88 18.35 -0.65 36.18
CA GLU A 88 18.48 -1.96 35.52
C GLU A 88 18.23 -1.85 34.00
N VAL A 89 19.27 -2.18 33.22
CA VAL A 89 19.25 -2.08 31.76
C VAL A 89 18.75 -3.34 31.05
N ALA A 90 18.61 -4.46 31.77
CA ALA A 90 18.24 -5.74 31.16
C ALA A 90 16.84 -5.71 30.51
N GLN A 91 15.88 -5.06 31.16
CA GLN A 91 14.52 -4.90 30.62
C GLN A 91 14.50 -3.97 29.40
N ALA A 92 15.07 -2.77 29.51
CA ALA A 92 15.14 -1.81 28.41
C ALA A 92 15.89 -2.38 27.19
N ARG A 93 16.94 -3.19 27.40
CA ARG A 93 17.64 -3.88 26.32
C ARG A 93 16.74 -4.90 25.60
N ARG A 94 15.93 -5.66 26.34
CA ARG A 94 14.96 -6.60 25.73
C ARG A 94 13.92 -5.85 24.91
N GLU A 95 13.40 -4.75 25.43
CA GLU A 95 12.40 -3.92 24.75
C GLU A 95 12.98 -3.28 23.48
N ALA A 96 14.20 -2.74 23.54
CA ALA A 96 14.91 -2.22 22.38
C ALA A 96 15.13 -3.30 21.31
N ARG A 97 15.53 -4.52 21.68
CA ARG A 97 15.65 -5.64 20.74
C ARG A 97 14.32 -5.99 20.07
N GLN A 98 13.24 -6.05 20.84
CA GLN A 98 11.91 -6.37 20.33
C GLN A 98 11.42 -5.28 19.37
N ALA A 99 11.63 -4.00 19.72
CA ALA A 99 11.30 -2.88 18.87
C ALA A 99 12.08 -2.93 17.54
N ILE A 100 13.39 -3.21 17.59
CA ILE A 100 14.22 -3.35 16.38
C ILE A 100 13.75 -4.51 15.53
N ALA A 101 13.42 -5.67 16.12
CA ALA A 101 12.91 -6.83 15.40
C ALA A 101 11.56 -6.54 14.71
N ALA A 102 10.64 -5.86 15.39
CA ALA A 102 9.38 -5.43 14.81
C ALA A 102 9.60 -4.44 13.64
N HIS A 103 10.53 -3.51 13.81
CA HIS A 103 10.84 -2.53 12.77
C HIS A 103 11.55 -3.16 11.56
N VAL A 104 12.38 -4.18 11.76
CA VAL A 104 12.95 -5.00 10.67
C VAL A 104 11.84 -5.62 9.82
N ALA A 105 10.81 -6.20 10.45
CA ALA A 105 9.68 -6.77 9.71
C ALA A 105 8.92 -5.71 8.90
N ALA A 106 8.67 -4.54 9.51
CA ALA A 106 8.03 -3.42 8.81
C ALA A 106 8.90 -2.87 7.65
N THR A 107 10.22 -2.85 7.82
CA THR A 107 11.18 -2.46 6.78
C THR A 107 11.13 -3.41 5.58
N GLN A 108 11.03 -4.72 5.83
CA GLN A 108 10.88 -5.73 4.76
C GLN A 108 9.54 -5.58 4.03
N ALA A 109 8.46 -5.28 4.75
CA ALA A 109 7.16 -5.02 4.15
C ALA A 109 7.15 -3.77 3.24
N LEU A 110 8.01 -2.79 3.54
CA LEU A 110 8.21 -1.59 2.73
C LEU A 110 9.09 -1.84 1.48
N ALA A 111 9.79 -2.96 1.40
CA ALA A 111 10.76 -3.22 0.34
C ALA A 111 10.21 -3.09 -1.10
N PRO A 112 8.99 -3.56 -1.42
CA PRO A 112 8.40 -3.38 -2.75
C PRO A 112 8.18 -1.91 -3.14
N LEU A 113 8.04 -1.03 -2.16
CA LEU A 113 7.79 0.40 -2.37
C LEU A 113 9.05 1.21 -2.58
N MET A 114 10.22 0.66 -2.26
CA MET A 114 11.45 1.41 -2.13
C MET A 114 12.39 1.24 -3.32
N GLY A 115 13.31 2.18 -3.54
CA GLY A 115 14.37 2.03 -4.54
C GLY A 115 15.32 0.88 -4.20
N LYS A 116 15.90 0.22 -5.21
CA LYS A 116 16.98 -0.75 -4.99
C LYS A 116 18.14 -0.05 -4.27
N GLY A 117 18.53 -0.54 -3.10
CA GLY A 117 19.67 -0.02 -2.31
C GLY A 117 19.28 0.51 -0.92
N ASN A 118 18.25 1.34 -0.82
CA ASN A 118 17.92 2.05 0.43
C ASN A 118 17.46 1.12 1.57
N VAL A 119 16.74 0.05 1.23
CA VAL A 119 16.25 -0.93 2.22
C VAL A 119 17.38 -1.77 2.79
N ALA A 120 18.34 -2.19 1.96
CA ALA A 120 19.42 -3.08 2.38
C ALA A 120 20.40 -2.37 3.32
N GLU A 121 20.79 -1.13 3.00
CA GLU A 121 21.63 -0.31 3.87
C GLU A 121 20.91 0.04 5.19
N TYR A 122 19.59 0.34 5.12
CA TYR A 122 18.81 0.57 6.33
C TYR A 122 18.76 -0.66 7.25
N MET A 123 18.52 -1.83 6.68
CA MET A 123 18.51 -3.11 7.39
C MET A 123 19.87 -3.44 8.02
N LYS A 124 20.98 -3.11 7.33
CA LYS A 124 22.33 -3.22 7.88
C LYS A 124 22.52 -2.28 9.07
N GLY A 125 22.04 -1.05 8.96
CA GLY A 125 22.02 -0.10 10.08
C GLY A 125 21.23 -0.61 11.28
N LEU A 126 20.06 -1.21 11.07
CA LEU A 126 19.26 -1.83 12.14
C LEU A 126 19.98 -3.02 12.80
N ALA A 127 20.69 -3.84 12.02
CA ALA A 127 21.51 -4.93 12.55
C ALA A 127 22.67 -4.40 13.41
N THR A 128 23.38 -3.37 12.95
CA THR A 128 24.42 -2.70 13.74
C THR A 128 23.83 -2.11 15.02
N LEU A 129 22.69 -1.44 14.94
CA LEU A 129 22.03 -0.87 16.11
C LEU A 129 21.66 -1.92 17.15
N ARG A 130 21.21 -3.10 16.71
CA ARG A 130 20.93 -4.22 17.61
C ARG A 130 22.18 -4.69 18.36
N LEU A 131 23.31 -4.81 17.68
CA LEU A 131 24.59 -5.16 18.33
C LEU A 131 25.00 -4.09 19.33
N MET A 132 24.86 -2.80 18.98
CA MET A 132 25.17 -1.70 19.90
C MET A 132 24.26 -1.71 21.14
N VAL A 133 22.97 -2.02 20.98
CA VAL A 133 22.03 -2.22 22.10
C VAL A 133 22.51 -3.35 23.02
N ASP A 134 23.04 -4.43 22.45
CA ASP A 134 23.57 -5.56 23.20
C ASP A 134 24.80 -5.20 24.04
N ASP A 135 25.67 -4.37 23.46
CA ASP A 135 26.93 -3.89 24.04
C ASP A 135 26.76 -2.63 24.92
N THR A 136 25.53 -2.14 25.10
CA THR A 136 25.24 -0.94 25.89
C THR A 136 25.27 -1.25 27.38
N ASP A 137 26.45 -1.14 27.98
CA ASP A 137 26.70 -1.36 29.42
C ASP A 137 27.23 -0.11 30.16
N GLY A 138 27.38 1.03 29.47
CA GLY A 138 27.88 2.25 30.10
C GLY A 138 27.63 3.52 29.29
N ARG A 139 27.83 4.67 29.93
CA ARG A 139 27.48 6.00 29.38
C ARG A 139 28.05 6.27 27.97
N SER A 140 29.29 5.88 27.71
CA SER A 140 29.91 6.03 26.39
C SER A 140 29.21 5.19 25.33
N ALA A 141 28.90 3.93 25.64
CA ALA A 141 28.18 3.02 24.74
C ALA A 141 26.74 3.51 24.50
N ALA A 142 26.04 3.95 25.54
CA ALA A 142 24.69 4.52 25.43
C ALA A 142 24.64 5.75 24.51
N LEU A 143 25.64 6.64 24.61
CA LEU A 143 25.76 7.78 23.69
C LEU A 143 25.99 7.34 22.25
N GLN A 144 26.81 6.31 22.01
CA GLN A 144 27.03 5.78 20.66
C GLN A 144 25.76 5.14 20.09
N THR A 145 25.06 4.32 20.88
CA THR A 145 23.78 3.71 20.51
C THR A 145 22.73 4.78 20.19
N SER A 146 22.63 5.83 21.01
CA SER A 146 21.73 6.95 20.74
C SER A 146 22.11 7.74 19.47
N LYS A 147 23.40 7.88 19.16
CA LYS A 147 23.84 8.52 17.89
C LYS A 147 23.46 7.67 16.68
N ALA A 148 23.71 6.37 16.74
CA ALA A 148 23.35 5.43 15.66
C ALA A 148 21.83 5.45 15.38
N ARG A 149 21.01 5.57 16.42
CA ARG A 149 19.56 5.77 16.31
C ARG A 149 19.21 7.03 15.51
N PHE A 150 19.85 8.18 15.78
CA PHE A 150 19.57 9.41 15.02
C PHE A 150 19.91 9.27 13.53
N THR A 151 21.03 8.64 13.19
CA THR A 151 21.36 8.33 11.79
C THR A 151 20.29 7.47 11.12
N LEU A 152 19.75 6.48 11.83
CA LEU A 152 18.62 5.69 11.32
C LEU A 152 17.32 6.48 11.23
N MET A 153 17.08 7.44 12.13
CA MET A 153 15.91 8.31 12.06
C MET A 153 15.94 9.23 10.82
N GLU A 154 17.10 9.76 10.47
CA GLU A 154 17.32 10.55 9.26
C GLU A 154 17.07 9.71 8.01
N ASN A 155 17.69 8.53 7.92
CA ASN A 155 17.49 7.60 6.81
C ASN A 155 16.01 7.19 6.68
N ARG A 156 15.33 6.93 7.81
CA ARG A 156 13.89 6.61 7.85
C ARG A 156 13.05 7.72 7.22
N THR A 157 13.38 8.97 7.49
CA THR A 157 12.66 10.13 6.95
C THR A 157 12.78 10.21 5.44
N VAL A 158 13.97 9.96 4.89
CA VAL A 158 14.20 9.85 3.44
C VAL A 158 13.39 8.70 2.84
N MET A 159 13.43 7.52 3.45
CA MET A 159 12.67 6.34 3.02
C MET A 159 11.16 6.59 2.99
N ILE A 160 10.61 7.29 3.99
CA ILE A 160 9.19 7.67 4.03
C ILE A 160 8.86 8.66 2.91
N ALA A 161 9.72 9.64 2.64
CA ALA A 161 9.52 10.60 1.56
C ALA A 161 9.51 9.91 0.19
N GLU A 162 10.47 9.02 -0.07
CA GLU A 162 10.51 8.22 -1.31
C GLU A 162 9.29 7.32 -1.46
N ALA A 163 8.86 6.64 -0.40
CA ALA A 163 7.68 5.79 -0.42
C ALA A 163 6.41 6.61 -0.71
N ARG A 164 6.25 7.79 -0.07
CA ARG A 164 5.13 8.71 -0.35
C ARG A 164 5.14 9.21 -1.78
N GLN A 165 6.30 9.60 -2.30
CA GLN A 165 6.45 10.07 -3.68
C GLN A 165 6.00 8.99 -4.70
N ARG A 166 6.29 7.72 -4.42
CA ARG A 166 5.88 6.61 -5.28
C ARG A 166 4.40 6.26 -5.16
N ILE A 167 3.80 6.43 -3.99
CA ILE A 167 2.37 6.19 -3.77
C ILE A 167 1.53 7.29 -4.44
N TYR A 168 1.92 8.55 -4.30
CA TYR A 168 1.13 9.70 -4.75
C TYR A 168 1.50 10.21 -6.15
N GLY A 169 2.63 9.77 -6.73
CA GLY A 169 3.18 10.32 -7.97
C GLY A 169 3.81 11.71 -7.77
N HIS A 170 4.58 12.17 -8.77
CA HIS A 170 5.08 13.55 -8.78
C HIS A 170 3.88 14.52 -8.78
N SER A 171 3.65 15.19 -7.66
CA SER A 171 2.94 16.48 -7.63
C SER A 171 3.79 17.54 -8.30
#